data_AF-A0A167GWG9-F1
#
_entry.id   AF-A0A167GWG9-F1
#
_cell.length_a   1.000
_cell.length_b   1.000
_cell.length_c   1.000
_cell.angle_alpha   90.00
_cell.angle_beta   90.00
_cell.angle_gamma   90.00
#
_symmetry.space_group_name_H-M   'P 1'
#
loop_
_entity.id
_entity.type
_entity.pdbx_description
1 polymer ?
#
loop_
_entity_poly.entity_id
_entity_poly.type
_entity_poly.pdbx_seq_one_letter_code
_entity_poly.pdbx_strand_id
1 'polypeptide(L)'
;MSMQAHIVQVLRLASRLNSIGVKITDEDKILVLLNGLPDDYTNLVMTLEGMAEATTTATTTATTDTTTTGNATLSFDYVTNRLLNKEARCSELPSSGPIDETVLRAHVPANLGTHTCWCCGQRGHIARDCTHQFPTAKACRIEVF
;
A
#
# COMPACT_ATOMS: atom_id res chain seq x y z
N MET A 1 9.01 -11.88 -16.81
CA MET A 1 9.54 -12.86 -15.83
C MET A 1 8.78 -12.66 -14.53
N SER A 2 8.52 -13.70 -13.75
CA SER A 2 7.92 -13.53 -12.41
C SER A 2 8.82 -12.69 -11.50
N MET A 3 8.25 -11.88 -10.63
CA MET A 3 9.01 -11.07 -9.66
C MET A 3 9.84 -11.93 -8.73
N GLN A 4 9.32 -13.09 -8.30
CA GLN A 4 10.10 -14.10 -7.59
C GLN A 4 11.37 -14.50 -8.35
N ALA A 5 11.26 -14.72 -9.67
CA ALA A 5 12.42 -15.07 -10.48
C ALA A 5 13.44 -13.92 -10.55
N HIS A 6 12.97 -12.67 -10.63
CA HIS A 6 13.83 -11.49 -10.62
C HIS A 6 14.58 -11.32 -9.29
N ILE A 7 13.88 -11.44 -8.15
CA ILE A 7 14.48 -11.38 -6.80
C ILE A 7 15.57 -12.44 -6.64
N VAL A 8 15.29 -13.69 -7.04
CA VAL A 8 16.27 -14.78 -6.96
C VAL A 8 17.49 -14.50 -7.84
N GLN A 9 17.31 -13.89 -9.01
CA GLN A 9 18.41 -13.53 -9.90
C GLN A 9 19.31 -12.45 -9.29
N VAL A 10 18.72 -11.40 -8.69
CA VAL A 10 19.47 -10.34 -7.97
C VAL A 10 20.27 -10.95 -6.82
N LEU A 11 19.65 -11.84 -6.03
CA LEU A 11 20.32 -12.53 -4.93
C LEU A 11 21.49 -13.41 -5.42
N ARG A 12 21.31 -14.16 -6.51
CA ARG A 12 22.39 -14.96 -7.10
C ARG A 12 23.57 -14.11 -7.54
N LEU A 13 23.31 -12.96 -8.18
CA LEU A 13 24.35 -12.02 -8.58
C LEU A 13 25.07 -11.46 -7.35
N ALA A 14 24.34 -11.07 -6.31
CA ALA A 14 24.92 -10.59 -5.06
C ALA A 14 25.81 -11.65 -4.39
N SER A 15 25.39 -12.92 -4.34
CA SER A 15 26.21 -14.00 -3.79
C SER A 15 27.49 -14.25 -4.59
N ARG A 16 27.41 -14.20 -5.93
CA ARG A 16 28.58 -14.34 -6.80
C ARG A 16 29.59 -13.21 -6.57
N LEU A 17 29.12 -11.97 -6.46
CA LEU A 17 29.98 -10.83 -6.19
C LEU A 17 30.60 -10.91 -4.78
N ASN A 18 29.85 -11.38 -3.78
CA ASN A 18 30.37 -11.62 -2.44
C ASN A 18 31.47 -12.70 -2.42
N SER A 19 31.36 -13.74 -3.26
CA SER A 19 32.41 -14.77 -3.39
C SER A 19 33.74 -14.26 -3.97
N ILE A 20 33.70 -13.11 -4.65
CA ILE A 20 34.89 -12.43 -5.20
C ILE A 20 35.51 -11.47 -4.14
N GLY A 21 34.90 -11.36 -2.95
CA GLY A 21 35.41 -10.56 -1.83
C GLY A 21 34.83 -9.15 -1.74
N VAL A 22 33.83 -8.81 -2.56
CA VAL A 22 33.15 -7.51 -2.51
C VAL A 22 31.98 -7.59 -1.51
N LYS A 23 32.05 -6.80 -0.44
CA LYS A 23 30.93 -6.67 0.52
C LYS A 23 29.84 -5.81 -0.11
N ILE A 24 28.73 -6.43 -0.50
CA ILE A 24 27.55 -5.73 -1.00
C ILE A 24 26.64 -5.41 0.18
N THR A 25 26.32 -4.13 0.35
CA THR A 25 25.40 -3.66 1.39
C THR A 25 23.96 -3.98 1.00
N ASP A 26 23.05 -3.98 1.98
CA ASP A 26 21.62 -4.19 1.69
C ASP A 26 21.04 -3.04 0.86
N GLU A 27 21.59 -1.82 1.01
CA GLU A 27 21.27 -0.66 0.20
C GLU A 27 21.57 -0.90 -1.29
N ASP A 28 22.77 -1.40 -1.59
CA ASP A 28 23.17 -1.73 -2.97
C ASP A 28 22.24 -2.79 -3.59
N LYS A 29 21.83 -3.79 -2.80
CA LYS A 29 20.90 -4.83 -3.26
C LYS A 29 19.51 -4.26 -3.54
N ILE A 30 19.03 -3.36 -2.68
CA ILE A 30 17.73 -2.70 -2.84
C ILE A 30 17.76 -1.81 -4.08
N LEU A 31 18.83 -1.04 -4.29
CA LEU A 31 18.99 -0.18 -5.46
C LEU A 31 18.97 -0.99 -6.75
N VAL A 32 19.77 -2.07 -6.82
CA VAL A 32 19.82 -2.94 -8.00
C VAL A 32 18.47 -3.62 -8.25
N LEU A 33 17.76 -4.00 -7.17
CA LEU A 33 16.43 -4.57 -7.28
C LEU A 33 15.46 -3.53 -7.84
N LEU A 34 15.29 -2.37 -7.20
CA LEU A 34 14.31 -1.34 -7.57
C LEU A 34 14.55 -0.76 -8.98
N ASN A 35 15.81 -0.60 -9.41
CA ASN A 35 16.12 -0.13 -10.77
C ASN A 35 15.86 -1.18 -11.86
N GLY A 36 15.76 -2.47 -11.49
CA GLY A 36 15.51 -3.57 -12.42
C GLY A 36 14.01 -3.89 -12.62
N LEU A 37 13.11 -3.13 -11.99
CA LEU A 37 11.68 -3.44 -11.97
C LEU A 37 10.94 -2.92 -13.22
N PRO A 38 9.95 -3.69 -13.74
CA PRO A 38 9.06 -3.22 -14.81
C PRO A 38 8.16 -2.05 -14.40
N ASP A 39 7.63 -1.33 -15.39
CA ASP A 39 6.79 -0.14 -15.18
C ASP A 39 5.53 -0.39 -14.31
N ASP A 40 5.01 -1.61 -14.30
CA ASP A 40 3.86 -2.02 -13.46
C ASP A 40 4.11 -1.89 -11.95
N TYR A 41 5.38 -1.75 -11.55
CA TYR A 41 5.80 -1.58 -10.17
C TYR A 41 6.23 -0.15 -9.84
N THR A 42 6.18 0.80 -10.78
CA THR A 42 6.60 2.21 -10.61
C THR A 42 5.94 2.89 -9.41
N ASN A 43 4.63 2.71 -9.22
CA ASN A 43 3.92 3.28 -8.07
C ASN A 43 4.45 2.72 -6.73
N LEU A 44 4.80 1.44 -6.70
CA LEU A 44 5.35 0.80 -5.51
C LEU A 44 6.78 1.28 -5.24
N VAL A 45 7.61 1.45 -6.28
CA VAL A 45 8.95 2.06 -6.21
C VAL A 45 8.86 3.47 -5.64
N MET A 46 8.01 4.34 -6.22
CA MET A 46 7.79 5.70 -5.73
C MET A 46 7.35 5.74 -4.26
N THR A 47 6.50 4.80 -3.85
CA THR A 47 6.06 4.73 -2.45
C THR A 47 7.20 4.28 -1.53
N LEU A 48 8.04 3.33 -1.97
CA LEU A 48 9.23 2.84 -1.24
C LEU A 48 10.31 3.92 -1.12
N GLU A 49 10.54 4.69 -2.18
CA GLU A 49 11.49 5.81 -2.20
C GLU A 49 10.99 6.95 -1.31
N GLY A 50 9.70 7.31 -1.39
CA GLY A 50 9.12 8.37 -0.56
C GLY A 50 9.11 8.04 0.94
N MET A 51 8.99 6.76 1.33
CA MET A 51 9.15 6.36 2.74
C MET A 51 10.62 6.36 3.19
N ALA A 52 11.57 6.28 2.26
CA ALA A 52 12.97 6.52 2.56
C ALA A 52 13.20 8.00 2.92
N GLU A 53 12.69 8.92 2.11
CA GLU A 53 12.82 10.37 2.32
C GLU A 53 12.06 10.89 3.55
N ALA A 54 10.89 10.34 3.87
CA ALA A 54 10.07 10.79 5.00
C ALA A 54 10.76 10.67 6.38
N THR A 55 11.81 9.85 6.49
CA THR A 55 12.57 9.69 7.74
C THR A 55 13.70 10.73 7.88
N THR A 56 14.10 11.38 6.78
CA THR A 56 15.23 12.31 6.74
C THR A 56 14.88 13.73 7.22
N THR A 57 13.58 14.07 7.37
CA THR A 57 13.13 15.41 7.78
C THR A 57 13.37 15.73 9.27
N ALA A 58 13.89 14.80 10.08
CA ALA A 58 14.16 15.04 11.50
C ALA A 58 15.60 15.51 11.81
N THR A 59 16.50 15.63 10.83
CA THR A 59 17.84 16.18 11.09
C THR A 59 18.42 16.84 9.84
N THR A 60 18.16 18.13 9.68
CA THR A 60 18.91 18.98 8.75
C THR A 60 19.37 20.23 9.47
N THR A 61 20.59 20.17 10.02
CA THR A 61 21.47 21.33 10.03
C THR A 61 22.88 20.86 9.68
N ALA A 62 23.48 21.55 8.70
CA ALA A 62 24.90 21.56 8.33
C ALA A 62 25.37 20.66 7.16
N THR A 63 25.43 21.32 5.99
CA THR A 63 26.64 21.47 5.16
C THR A 63 26.92 20.47 4.04
N THR A 64 27.04 21.06 2.85
CA THR A 64 27.60 20.62 1.57
C THR A 64 28.82 19.68 1.68
N ASP A 65 28.71 18.46 1.14
CA ASP A 65 29.56 17.91 0.07
C ASP A 65 29.43 16.38 -0.04
N THR A 66 29.34 15.90 -1.29
CA THR A 66 29.56 14.50 -1.74
C THR A 66 28.81 13.37 -1.02
N THR A 67 27.79 12.85 -1.70
CA THR A 67 27.48 11.41 -1.81
C THR A 67 27.63 10.59 -0.54
N THR A 68 26.76 10.79 0.45
CA THR A 68 26.41 9.79 1.47
C THR A 68 25.06 10.21 2.05
N THR A 69 23.97 9.79 1.44
CA THR A 69 22.61 9.96 1.97
C THR A 69 22.03 8.58 2.28
N GLY A 70 22.70 7.88 3.21
CA GLY A 70 22.26 6.59 3.72
C GLY A 70 21.79 6.75 5.17
N ASN A 71 20.51 7.08 5.38
CA ASN A 71 19.83 6.81 6.66
C ASN A 71 18.31 6.64 6.52
N ALA A 72 17.89 5.81 5.57
CA ALA A 72 16.58 5.18 5.65
C ALA A 72 16.78 3.67 5.77
N THR A 73 16.51 3.10 6.94
CA THR A 73 16.67 1.66 7.21
C THR A 73 15.56 0.85 6.53
N LEU A 74 15.43 0.98 5.21
CA LEU A 74 14.65 0.05 4.41
C LEU A 74 15.44 -1.26 4.38
N SER A 75 14.90 -2.29 5.02
CA SER A 75 15.51 -3.62 4.97
C SER A 75 15.24 -4.26 3.61
N PHE A 76 16.24 -4.96 3.08
CA PHE A 76 16.10 -5.75 1.86
C PHE A 76 14.93 -6.75 1.96
N ASP A 77 14.73 -7.32 3.16
CA ASP A 77 13.63 -8.26 3.44
C ASP A 77 12.25 -7.58 3.35
N TYR A 78 12.14 -6.35 3.84
CA TYR A 78 10.89 -5.58 3.75
C TYR A 78 10.52 -5.28 2.29
N VAL A 79 11.49 -4.86 1.48
CA VAL A 79 11.28 -4.59 0.05
C VAL A 79 10.87 -5.87 -0.67
N THR A 80 11.55 -6.98 -0.38
CA THR A 80 11.25 -8.30 -0.96
C THR A 80 9.83 -8.75 -0.62
N ASN A 81 9.45 -8.73 0.67
CA ASN A 81 8.11 -9.10 1.12
C ASN A 81 7.02 -8.21 0.50
N ARG A 82 7.28 -6.90 0.37
CA ARG A 82 6.33 -5.97 -0.25
C ARG A 82 6.13 -6.24 -1.75
N LEU A 83 7.20 -6.58 -2.46
CA LEU A 83 7.15 -6.94 -3.88
C LEU A 83 6.41 -8.25 -4.12
N LEU A 84 6.67 -9.27 -3.29
CA LEU A 84 5.98 -10.56 -3.36
C LEU A 84 4.48 -10.41 -3.07
N ASN A 85 4.13 -9.59 -2.08
CA ASN A 85 2.73 -9.32 -1.78
C ASN A 85 2.02 -8.58 -2.93
N LYS A 86 2.73 -7.68 -3.63
CA LYS A 86 2.21 -7.02 -4.83
C LYS A 86 2.02 -8.01 -5.99
N GLU A 87 2.98 -8.90 -6.23
CA GLU A 87 2.87 -9.94 -7.26
C GLU A 87 1.70 -10.90 -6.98
N ALA A 88 1.48 -11.30 -5.72
CA ALA A 88 0.34 -12.14 -5.33
C ALA A 88 -1.00 -11.47 -5.65
N ARG A 89 -1.12 -10.16 -5.37
CA ARG A 89 -2.34 -9.38 -5.66
C ARG A 89 -2.53 -9.05 -7.14
N CYS A 90 -1.46 -9.03 -7.95
CA CYS A 90 -1.54 -8.77 -9.39
C CYS A 90 -1.69 -10.06 -10.22
N SER A 91 -1.23 -11.21 -9.71
CA SER A 91 -1.42 -12.52 -10.37
C SER A 91 -2.87 -13.00 -10.29
N GLU A 92 -3.61 -12.56 -9.27
CA GLU A 92 -5.07 -12.65 -9.24
C GLU A 92 -5.69 -11.55 -10.10
N LEU A 93 -5.53 -11.66 -11.42
CA LEU A 93 -6.62 -11.20 -12.28
C LEU A 93 -7.83 -12.07 -11.89
N PRO A 94 -8.97 -11.48 -11.47
CA PRO A 94 -10.20 -12.25 -11.46
C PRO A 94 -10.39 -12.71 -12.90
N SER A 95 -10.25 -14.03 -13.10
CA SER A 95 -10.79 -14.70 -14.29
C SER A 95 -12.14 -14.07 -14.57
N SER A 96 -12.38 -13.70 -15.82
CA SER A 96 -13.60 -13.10 -16.36
C SER A 96 -14.83 -13.98 -16.08
N GLY A 97 -15.20 -14.14 -14.82
CA GLY A 97 -16.51 -14.52 -14.36
C GLY A 97 -17.39 -13.28 -14.40
N PRO A 98 -18.73 -13.47 -14.50
CA PRO A 98 -19.65 -12.36 -14.64
C PRO A 98 -19.40 -11.39 -13.48
N ILE A 99 -19.06 -10.16 -13.83
CA ILE A 99 -18.88 -9.03 -12.92
C ILE A 99 -20.14 -8.88 -12.05
N ASP A 100 -20.10 -9.46 -10.85
CA ASP A 100 -20.97 -9.02 -9.77
C ASP A 100 -20.39 -7.69 -9.26
N GLU A 101 -21.21 -6.65 -9.35
CA GLU A 101 -20.96 -5.23 -9.08
C GLU A 101 -20.60 -4.93 -7.60
N THR A 102 -20.16 -5.95 -6.87
CA THR A 102 -19.92 -5.97 -5.43
C THR A 102 -18.44 -5.80 -5.05
N VAL A 103 -17.48 -5.96 -5.96
CA VAL A 103 -16.04 -5.95 -5.60
C VAL A 103 -15.35 -4.60 -5.83
N LEU A 104 -15.99 -3.63 -6.50
CA LEU A 104 -15.37 -2.34 -6.83
C LEU A 104 -15.38 -1.27 -5.73
N ARG A 105 -15.49 -1.63 -4.45
CA ARG A 105 -15.41 -0.67 -3.33
C ARG A 105 -14.40 -1.06 -2.27
N ALA A 106 -13.13 -0.84 -2.59
CA ALA A 106 -12.07 -0.70 -1.59
C ALA A 106 -11.57 0.75 -1.51
N HIS A 107 -12.49 1.68 -1.27
CA HIS A 107 -12.27 2.85 -0.43
C HIS A 107 -13.56 3.15 0.31
N VAL A 108 -13.40 3.60 1.56
CA VAL A 108 -14.40 3.80 2.63
C VAL A 108 -14.58 2.56 3.51
N PRO A 109 -14.30 2.64 4.83
CA PRO A 109 -14.61 1.56 5.75
C PRO A 109 -16.12 1.30 5.69
N ALA A 110 -16.51 0.17 5.12
CA ALA A 110 -17.87 -0.31 5.14
C ALA A 110 -18.21 -0.84 6.55
N ASN A 111 -18.26 0.07 7.52
CA ASN A 111 -19.12 -0.09 8.69
C ASN A 111 -20.56 0.31 8.30
N LEU A 112 -21.04 -0.22 7.16
CA LEU A 112 -22.40 -0.05 6.68
C LEU A 112 -23.32 -1.19 7.12
N GLY A 113 -22.85 -2.08 8.01
CA GLY A 113 -23.56 -3.30 8.41
C GLY A 113 -24.33 -3.23 9.72
N THR A 114 -24.04 -2.28 10.63
CA THR A 114 -24.66 -2.26 11.97
C THR A 114 -25.44 -0.99 12.28
N HIS A 115 -25.37 0.04 11.43
CA HIS A 115 -26.07 1.28 11.72
C HIS A 115 -27.57 1.09 11.45
N THR A 116 -28.34 1.18 12.53
CA THR A 116 -29.80 1.26 12.50
C THR A 116 -30.20 2.72 12.33
N CYS A 117 -31.03 2.99 11.34
CA CYS A 117 -31.60 4.30 11.12
C CYS A 117 -32.35 4.76 12.37
N TRP A 118 -31.92 5.86 12.98
CA TRP A 118 -32.61 6.43 14.14
C TRP A 118 -33.98 7.02 13.80
N CYS A 119 -34.32 7.14 12.52
CA CYS A 119 -35.61 7.68 12.06
C CYS A 119 -36.66 6.59 11.81
N CYS A 120 -36.28 5.44 11.23
CA CYS A 120 -37.22 4.34 10.90
C CYS A 120 -36.95 3.03 11.67
N GLY A 121 -35.81 2.92 12.37
CA GLY A 121 -35.38 1.72 13.10
C GLY A 121 -34.81 0.60 12.24
N GLN A 122 -34.77 0.75 10.90
CA GLN A 122 -34.22 -0.28 10.02
C GLN A 122 -32.70 -0.20 9.86
N ARG A 123 -32.07 -1.36 9.67
CA ARG A 123 -30.62 -1.54 9.51
C ARG A 123 -30.20 -1.37 8.04
N GLY A 124 -28.99 -0.83 7.83
CA GLY A 124 -28.39 -0.68 6.51
C GLY A 124 -28.47 0.72 5.90
N HIS A 125 -29.08 1.70 6.59
CA HIS A 125 -28.97 3.13 6.29
C HIS A 125 -29.06 3.98 7.57
N ILE A 126 -28.46 5.17 7.60
CA ILE A 126 -28.61 6.14 8.70
C ILE A 126 -29.76 7.10 8.43
N ALA A 127 -30.23 7.85 9.43
CA ALA A 127 -31.37 8.78 9.31
C ALA A 127 -31.25 9.77 8.13
N ARG A 128 -30.02 10.12 7.75
CA ARG A 128 -29.75 11.05 6.64
C ARG A 128 -30.03 10.46 5.25
N ASP A 129 -29.95 9.15 5.12
CA ASP A 129 -30.15 8.40 3.87
C ASP A 129 -31.46 7.60 3.88
N CYS A 130 -32.39 7.97 4.78
CA CYS A 130 -33.67 7.30 4.92
C CYS A 130 -34.62 7.70 3.78
N THR A 131 -35.05 6.73 2.99
CA THR A 131 -36.00 6.92 1.88
C THR A 131 -37.47 6.77 2.29
N HIS A 132 -37.75 6.54 3.58
CA HIS A 132 -39.13 6.52 4.09
C HIS A 132 -39.72 7.93 4.07
N GLN A 133 -40.82 8.10 3.34
CA GLN A 133 -41.59 9.34 3.30
C GLN A 133 -42.34 9.52 4.63
N PHE A 134 -41.72 10.20 5.60
CA PHE A 134 -42.43 10.58 6.83
C PHE A 134 -43.31 11.80 6.55
N PRO A 135 -44.62 11.78 6.87
CA PRO A 135 -45.55 12.84 6.50
C PRO A 135 -45.33 14.18 7.24
N THR A 136 -44.41 14.27 8.21
CA THR A 136 -44.08 15.56 8.84
C THR A 136 -42.61 15.68 9.21
N ALA A 137 -41.97 16.78 8.80
CA ALA A 137 -40.57 17.12 9.04
C ALA A 137 -40.23 17.44 10.53
N LYS A 138 -41.10 17.11 11.48
CA LYS A 138 -40.92 17.40 12.92
C LYS A 138 -40.48 16.19 13.77
N ALA A 139 -40.38 14.99 13.19
CA ALA A 139 -40.05 13.79 13.97
C ALA A 139 -38.53 13.53 14.15
N CYS A 140 -37.64 14.23 13.43
CA CYS A 140 -36.19 14.04 13.54
C CYS A 140 -35.55 15.07 14.49
N ARG A 141 -36.11 15.28 15.68
CA ARG A 141 -35.42 16.02 16.75
C ARG A 141 -34.76 15.01 17.67
N ILE A 142 -33.46 14.78 17.45
CA ILE A 142 -32.62 14.05 18.39
C ILE A 142 -32.53 14.92 19.64
N GLU A 143 -33.37 14.67 20.65
CA GLU A 143 -33.08 15.15 22.01
C GLU A 143 -31.97 14.25 22.55
N VAL A 144 -30.74 14.73 22.40
CA VAL A 144 -29.57 14.21 23.11
C VAL A 144 -29.74 14.62 24.57
N PHE A 145 -30.08 13.65 25.42
CA PHE A 145 -29.88 13.75 26.86
C PHE A 145 -28.39 13.62 27.20
#